data_AF-A0A2T7MEI6-F1
#
_entry.id   AF-A0A2T7MEI6-F1
#
_cell.length_a   1.000
_cell.length_b   1.000
_cell.length_c   1.000
_cell.angle_alpha   90.00
_cell.angle_beta   90.00
_cell.angle_gamma   90.00
#
_symmetry.space_group_name_H-M   'P 1'
#
loop_
_entity.id
_entity.type
_entity.pdbx_description
1 polymer ?
#
loop_
_entity_poly.entity_id
_entity_poly.type
_entity_poly.pdbx_seq_one_letter_code
_entity_poly.pdbx_strand_id
1 'polypeptide(L)'
;MNPISGVGPGQIAVVAGLLVVLAMIWLSGYRERRIAAMRKEIERRSELMRSYAKDTESYILYREETDGLAGEIRRLKAGSGVMKLLLAFGAVATGLALAAYGAATGSQITLLTGAAAVVIGILTLLA
;
A
#
# COMPACT_ATOMS: atom_id res chain seq x y z
N MET A 1 30.01 25.39 -18.47
CA MET A 1 29.77 24.25 -17.57
C MET A 1 28.78 24.71 -16.50
N ASN A 2 27.50 24.33 -16.62
CA ASN A 2 26.48 24.74 -15.66
C ASN A 2 26.70 23.99 -14.34
N PRO A 3 26.90 24.68 -13.20
CA PRO A 3 26.91 24.03 -11.93
C PRO A 3 25.49 23.54 -11.62
N ILE A 4 25.36 22.25 -11.35
CA ILE A 4 24.18 21.66 -10.70
C ILE A 4 24.21 22.14 -9.25
N SER A 5 23.93 23.43 -9.03
CA SER A 5 23.84 24.06 -7.73
C SER A 5 22.39 24.49 -7.53
N GLY A 6 21.63 23.70 -6.77
CA GLY A 6 20.24 24.06 -6.50
C GLY A 6 19.37 23.04 -5.79
N VAL A 7 19.85 21.82 -5.50
CA VAL A 7 19.04 20.86 -4.74
C VAL A 7 19.18 21.13 -3.24
N GLY A 8 18.38 22.07 -2.74
CA GLY A 8 18.27 22.29 -1.30
C GLY A 8 17.69 21.06 -0.58
N PRO A 9 17.97 20.86 0.72
CA PRO A 9 17.50 19.70 1.48
C PRO A 9 15.98 19.50 1.42
N GLY A 10 15.22 20.59 1.23
CA GLY A 10 13.77 20.53 1.00
C GLY A 10 13.35 19.83 -0.30
N GLN A 11 14.12 19.95 -1.39
CA GLN A 11 13.82 19.24 -2.64
C GLN A 11 14.10 17.75 -2.54
N ILE A 12 15.15 17.35 -1.81
CA ILE A 12 15.48 15.93 -1.57
C ILE A 12 14.34 15.28 -0.76
N ALA A 13 13.82 15.95 0.26
CA ALA A 13 12.70 15.45 1.06
C ALA A 13 11.42 15.26 0.23
N VAL A 14 11.12 16.20 -0.68
CA VAL A 14 9.95 16.11 -1.58
C VAL A 14 10.11 14.95 -2.57
N VAL A 15 11.28 14.80 -3.19
CA VAL A 15 11.56 13.71 -4.14
C VAL A 15 11.53 12.35 -3.44
N ALA A 16 12.12 12.25 -2.24
CA ALA A 16 12.07 11.03 -1.44
C ALA A 16 10.63 10.65 -1.06
N GLY A 17 9.82 11.64 -0.64
CA GLY A 17 8.40 11.42 -0.35
C GLY A 17 7.61 10.93 -1.57
N LEU A 18 7.87 11.52 -2.75
CA LEU A 18 7.21 11.13 -4.00
C LEU A 18 7.58 9.70 -4.43
N LEU A 19 8.85 9.32 -4.28
CA LEU A 19 9.33 7.97 -4.58
C LEU A 19 8.72 6.91 -3.65
N VAL A 20 8.54 7.21 -2.37
CA VAL A 20 7.85 6.32 -1.42
C VAL A 20 6.39 6.12 -1.84
N VAL A 21 5.69 7.19 -2.21
CA VAL A 21 4.30 7.11 -2.69
C VAL A 21 4.20 6.25 -3.97
N LEU A 22 5.09 6.47 -4.94
CA LEU A 22 5.15 5.68 -6.18
C LEU A 22 5.45 4.20 -5.93
N ALA A 23 6.44 3.89 -5.09
CA ALA A 23 6.78 2.52 -4.70
C ALA A 23 5.58 1.82 -4.04
N MET A 24 4.76 2.57 -3.29
CA MET A 24 3.60 2.03 -2.59
C MET A 24 2.38 1.83 -3.50
N ILE A 25 2.15 2.69 -4.48
CA ILE A 25 1.17 2.45 -5.55
C ILE A 25 1.54 1.16 -6.29
N TRP A 26 2.82 1.00 -6.60
CA TRP A 26 3.32 -0.20 -7.27
C TRP A 26 3.15 -1.46 -6.42
N LEU A 27 3.47 -1.39 -5.12
CA LEU A 27 3.32 -2.50 -4.18
C LEU A 27 1.85 -2.88 -3.93
N SER A 28 0.96 -1.88 -3.88
CA SER A 28 -0.49 -2.08 -3.77
C SER A 28 -1.04 -2.81 -5.01
N GLY A 29 -0.70 -2.33 -6.21
CA GLY A 29 -1.09 -2.97 -7.46
C GLY A 29 -0.51 -4.38 -7.61
N TYR A 30 0.72 -4.62 -7.15
CA TYR A 30 1.31 -5.96 -7.13
C TYR A 30 0.55 -6.93 -6.22
N ARG A 31 0.13 -6.46 -5.03
CA ARG A 31 -0.66 -7.30 -4.09
C ARG A 31 -2.05 -7.60 -4.63
N GLU A 32 -2.73 -6.64 -5.26
CA GLU A 32 -4.04 -6.89 -5.86
C GLU A 32 -3.95 -7.91 -7.00
N ARG A 33 -2.94 -7.79 -7.88
CA ARG A 33 -2.70 -8.78 -8.93
C ARG A 33 -2.40 -10.16 -8.35
N ARG A 34 -1.61 -10.23 -7.27
CA ARG A 34 -1.29 -11.49 -6.59
C ARG A 34 -2.52 -12.12 -5.93
N ILE A 35 -3.38 -11.32 -5.30
CA ILE A 35 -4.66 -11.77 -4.73
C ILE A 35 -5.60 -12.27 -5.84
N ALA A 36 -5.68 -11.55 -6.97
CA ALA A 36 -6.48 -11.98 -8.12
C ALA A 36 -5.99 -13.31 -8.71
N ALA A 37 -4.67 -13.49 -8.82
CA ALA A 37 -4.07 -14.74 -9.27
C ALA A 37 -4.39 -15.91 -8.31
N MET A 38 -4.26 -15.70 -6.99
CA MET A 38 -4.61 -16.72 -6.00
C MET A 38 -6.11 -17.05 -6.00
N ARG A 39 -6.99 -16.06 -6.21
CA ARG A 39 -8.44 -16.32 -6.37
C ARG A 39 -8.74 -17.18 -7.58
N LYS A 40 -8.10 -16.88 -8.72
CA LYS A 40 -8.26 -17.67 -9.95
C LYS A 40 -7.77 -19.10 -9.76
N GLU A 41 -6.68 -19.28 -9.02
CA GLU A 41 -6.15 -20.62 -8.69
C GLU A 41 -7.10 -21.39 -7.75
N ILE A 42 -7.69 -20.73 -6.74
CA ILE A 42 -8.72 -21.34 -5.88
C ILE A 42 -9.94 -21.76 -6.70
N GLU A 43 -10.40 -20.92 -7.63
CA GLU A 43 -11.55 -21.22 -8.48
C GLU A 43 -11.28 -22.44 -9.38
N ARG A 44 -10.12 -22.48 -10.03
CA ARG A 44 -9.68 -23.63 -10.83
C ARG A 44 -9.59 -24.92 -10.02
N ARG A 45 -9.03 -24.88 -8.82
CA ARG A 45 -8.93 -26.05 -7.93
C ARG A 45 -10.27 -26.47 -7.37
N SER A 46 -11.17 -25.52 -7.10
CA SER A 46 -12.54 -25.80 -6.67
C SER A 46 -13.35 -26.48 -7.77
N GLU A 47 -13.16 -26.09 -9.04
CA GLU A 47 -13.76 -26.77 -10.19
C GLU A 47 -13.26 -28.21 -10.32
N LEU A 48 -11.95 -28.43 -10.17
CA LEU A 48 -11.37 -29.78 -10.15
C LEU A 48 -11.91 -30.60 -8.98
N MET A 49 -12.00 -30.03 -7.77
CA MET A 49 -12.60 -30.69 -6.60
C MET A 49 -14.04 -31.17 -6.84
N ARG A 50 -14.87 -30.43 -7.58
CA ARG A 50 -16.25 -30.85 -7.86
C ARG A 50 -16.33 -32.13 -8.69
N SER A 51 -15.27 -32.47 -9.42
CA SER A 51 -15.19 -33.73 -10.18
C SER A 51 -14.77 -34.93 -9.34
N TYR A 52 -14.30 -34.71 -8.10
CA TYR A 52 -13.91 -35.76 -7.17
C TYR A 52 -15.01 -36.02 -6.14
N ALA A 53 -15.20 -37.29 -5.75
CA ALA A 53 -16.04 -37.63 -4.61
C ALA A 53 -15.48 -36.99 -3.32
N LYS A 54 -16.35 -36.53 -2.42
CA LYS A 54 -15.95 -35.77 -1.23
C LYS A 54 -15.07 -36.55 -0.25
N ASP A 55 -15.01 -37.86 -0.42
CA ASP A 55 -14.43 -38.81 0.52
C ASP A 55 -13.06 -39.33 0.02
N THR A 56 -12.64 -38.91 -1.18
CA THR A 56 -11.32 -39.28 -1.71
C THR A 56 -10.23 -38.40 -1.11
N GLU A 57 -9.06 -39.01 -0.91
CA GLU A 57 -7.85 -38.34 -0.44
C GLU A 57 -7.50 -37.12 -1.32
N SER A 58 -7.76 -37.20 -2.63
CA SER A 58 -7.59 -36.08 -3.56
C SER A 58 -8.50 -34.90 -3.24
N TYR A 59 -9.76 -35.12 -2.86
CA TYR A 59 -10.67 -34.05 -2.47
C TYR A 59 -10.23 -33.36 -1.18
N ILE A 60 -9.76 -34.14 -0.19
CA ILE A 60 -9.25 -33.61 1.08
C ILE A 60 -7.99 -32.76 0.84
N LEU A 61 -7.06 -33.26 0.03
CA LEU A 61 -5.83 -32.55 -0.32
C LEU A 61 -6.11 -31.20 -1.00
N TYR A 62 -6.96 -31.20 -2.04
CA TYR A 62 -7.30 -29.95 -2.73
C TYR A 62 -8.05 -28.97 -1.82
N ARG A 63 -8.88 -29.47 -0.91
CA ARG A 63 -9.58 -28.64 0.07
C ARG A 63 -8.60 -27.93 1.00
N GLU A 64 -7.65 -28.67 1.59
CA GLU A 64 -6.62 -28.10 2.46
C GLU A 64 -5.77 -27.06 1.72
N GLU A 65 -5.40 -27.32 0.47
CA GLU A 65 -4.65 -26.35 -0.34
C GLU A 65 -5.46 -25.08 -0.63
N THR A 66 -6.75 -25.20 -0.97
CA THR A 66 -7.62 -24.03 -1.15
C THR A 66 -7.84 -23.24 0.13
N ASP A 67 -7.98 -23.92 1.27
CA ASP A 67 -8.10 -23.29 2.59
C ASP A 67 -6.80 -22.57 2.99
N GLY A 68 -5.64 -23.15 2.65
CA GLY A 68 -4.33 -22.54 2.79
C GLY A 68 -4.18 -21.25 1.98
N LEU A 69 -4.53 -21.30 0.68
CA LEU A 69 -4.51 -20.12 -0.21
C LEU A 69 -5.49 -19.04 0.27
N ALA A 70 -6.68 -19.42 0.74
CA ALA A 70 -7.64 -18.48 1.32
C ALA A 70 -7.12 -17.85 2.63
N GLY A 71 -6.36 -18.61 3.43
CA GLY A 71 -5.64 -18.10 4.60
C GLY A 71 -4.57 -17.08 4.24
N GLU A 72 -3.79 -17.35 3.19
CA GLU A 72 -2.74 -16.44 2.71
C GLU A 72 -3.31 -15.14 2.14
N ILE A 73 -4.43 -15.21 1.40
CA ILE A 73 -5.19 -14.02 0.95
C ILE A 73 -5.64 -13.19 2.16
N ARG A 74 -6.15 -13.82 3.23
CA ARG A 74 -6.57 -13.10 4.46
C ARG A 74 -5.39 -12.42 5.13
N ARG A 75 -4.23 -13.06 5.23
CA ARG A 75 -3.00 -12.45 5.77
C ARG A 75 -2.51 -11.30 4.91
N LEU A 76 -2.53 -11.45 3.59
CA LEU A 76 -2.21 -10.39 2.64
C LEU A 76 -3.22 -9.24 2.70
N LYS A 77 -4.50 -9.49 2.99
CA LYS A 77 -5.47 -8.41 3.17
C LYS A 77 -5.28 -7.71 4.52
N ALA A 78 -5.02 -8.46 5.60
CA ALA A 78 -4.80 -7.94 6.95
C ALA A 78 -3.53 -7.08 7.04
N GLY A 79 -2.41 -7.53 6.45
CA GLY A 79 -1.18 -6.73 6.39
C GLY A 79 -1.34 -5.43 5.58
N SER A 80 -2.39 -5.32 4.76
CA SER A 80 -2.72 -4.06 4.06
C SER A 80 -3.25 -2.99 4.99
N GLY A 81 -3.95 -3.36 6.07
CA GLY A 81 -4.44 -2.40 7.06
C GLY A 81 -3.29 -1.72 7.81
N VAL A 82 -2.31 -2.50 8.26
CA VAL A 82 -1.14 -1.98 8.99
C VAL A 82 -0.28 -1.08 8.10
N MET A 83 -0.07 -1.45 6.83
CA MET A 83 0.66 -0.64 5.88
C MET A 83 -0.05 0.67 5.56
N LYS A 84 -1.39 0.64 5.42
CA LYS A 84 -2.24 1.83 5.22
C LYS A 84 -2.19 2.76 6.44
N LEU A 85 -2.18 2.20 7.65
CA LEU A 85 -2.04 2.95 8.89
C LEU A 85 -0.68 3.66 8.97
N LEU A 86 0.42 2.93 8.78
CA LEU A 86 1.79 3.46 8.78
C LEU A 86 1.96 4.58 7.74
N LEU A 87 1.39 4.40 6.55
CA LEU A 87 1.34 5.40 5.49
C LEU A 87 0.63 6.68 5.91
N ALA A 88 -0.55 6.51 6.50
CA ALA A 88 -1.38 7.63 6.87
C ALA A 88 -0.74 8.42 8.02
N PHE A 89 -0.15 7.75 9.00
CA PHE A 89 0.66 8.40 10.04
C PHE A 89 1.90 9.09 9.46
N GLY A 90 2.61 8.47 8.52
CA GLY A 90 3.77 9.06 7.85
C GLY A 90 3.40 10.32 7.04
N ALA A 91 2.28 10.30 6.33
CA ALA A 91 1.75 11.44 5.59
C ALA A 91 1.33 12.59 6.51
N VAL A 92 0.67 12.29 7.63
CA VAL A 92 0.32 13.29 8.65
C VAL A 92 1.58 13.91 9.27
N ALA A 93 2.54 13.09 9.69
CA ALA A 93 3.77 13.59 10.32
C ALA A 93 4.60 14.46 9.36
N THR A 94 4.75 14.01 8.10
CA THR A 94 5.47 14.76 7.07
C THR A 94 4.73 16.04 6.70
N GLY A 95 3.41 15.98 6.55
CA GLY A 95 2.58 17.15 6.27
C GLY A 95 2.63 18.19 7.39
N LEU A 96 2.62 17.75 8.65
CA LEU A 96 2.73 18.64 9.81
C LEU A 96 4.09 19.34 9.85
N ALA A 97 5.18 18.59 9.61
CA ALA A 97 6.53 19.14 9.55
C ALA A 97 6.69 20.14 8.40
N LEU A 98 6.12 19.84 7.22
CA LEU A 98 6.16 20.72 6.06
C LEU A 98 5.34 21.99 6.30
N ALA A 99 4.18 21.89 6.94
CA ALA A 99 3.34 23.02 7.30
C ALA A 99 4.02 23.93 8.33
N ALA A 100 4.64 23.35 9.35
CA ALA A 100 5.42 24.10 10.35
C ALA A 100 6.62 24.82 9.72
N TYR A 101 7.33 24.16 8.79
CA TYR A 101 8.41 24.79 8.04
C TYR A 101 7.92 25.91 7.12
N GLY A 102 6.77 25.73 6.44
CA GLY A 102 6.13 26.76 5.63
C GLY A 102 5.72 27.98 6.45
N ALA A 103 5.19 27.77 7.67
CA ALA A 103 4.86 28.83 8.61
C ALA A 103 6.11 29.59 9.08
N ALA A 104 7.20 28.87 9.37
CA ALA A 104 8.46 29.46 9.80
C ALA A 104 9.18 30.26 8.70
N THR A 105 9.01 29.87 7.44
CA THR A 105 9.67 30.51 6.28
C THR A 105 8.80 31.53 5.55
N GLY A 106 7.52 31.69 5.95
CA GLY A 106 6.56 32.55 5.27
C GLY A 106 6.12 32.04 3.88
N SER A 107 6.45 30.80 3.53
CA SER A 107 6.12 30.20 2.23
C SER A 107 4.71 29.63 2.23
N GLN A 108 3.77 30.34 1.61
CA GLN A 108 2.38 29.87 1.45
C GLN A 108 2.29 28.54 0.68
N ILE A 109 3.14 28.31 -0.33
CA ILE A 109 3.13 27.07 -1.12
C ILE A 109 3.49 25.87 -0.24
N THR A 110 4.51 26.02 0.60
CA THR A 110 4.98 24.96 1.49
C THR A 110 3.97 24.68 2.59
N LEU A 111 3.31 25.72 3.10
CA LEU A 111 2.24 25.62 4.09
C LEU A 111 1.01 24.88 3.53
N LEU A 112 0.56 25.23 2.32
CA LEU A 112 -0.56 24.58 1.64
C LEU A 112 -0.24 23.12 1.30
N THR A 113 0.99 22.83 0.85
CA THR A 113 1.43 21.45 0.57
C THR A 113 1.44 20.60 1.84
N GLY A 114 1.91 21.16 2.95
CA GLY A 114 1.91 20.47 4.25
C GLY A 114 0.50 20.19 4.75
N ALA A 115 -0.40 21.18 4.68
CA ALA A 115 -1.80 21.01 5.05
C ALA A 115 -2.51 19.95 4.18
N ALA A 116 -2.27 19.95 2.86
CA ALA A 116 -2.84 18.95 1.95
C ALA A 116 -2.36 17.53 2.29
N ALA A 117 -1.08 17.35 2.61
CA ALA A 117 -0.54 16.05 3.02
C ALA A 117 -1.15 15.54 4.34
N VAL A 118 -1.42 16.43 5.31
CA VAL A 118 -2.14 16.09 6.55
C VAL A 118 -3.57 15.65 6.23
N VAL A 119 -4.30 16.39 5.39
CA VAL A 119 -5.67 16.05 5.02
C VAL A 119 -5.74 14.69 4.32
N ILE A 120 -4.83 14.43 3.37
CA ILE A 120 -4.75 13.12 2.68
C ILE A 120 -4.45 12.01 3.68
N GLY A 121 -3.52 12.23 4.62
CA GLY A 121 -3.22 11.28 5.69
C GLY A 121 -4.44 10.98 6.57
N ILE A 122 -5.18 12.00 7.01
CA ILE A 122 -6.39 11.83 7.82
C ILE A 122 -7.49 11.09 7.04
N LEU A 123 -7.74 11.47 5.79
CA LEU A 123 -8.72 10.77 4.94
C LEU A 123 -8.34 9.30 4.74
N THR A 124 -7.04 9.00 4.67
CA THR A 124 -6.55 7.61 4.56
C THR A 124 -6.74 6.81 5.85
N LEU A 125 -6.74 7.45 7.02
CA LEU A 125 -7.07 6.80 8.31
C LEU A 125 -8.57 6.52 8.47
N LEU A 126 -9.43 7.35 7.86
CA LEU A 126 -10.89 7.25 7.99
C LEU A 126 -11.54 6.32 6.94
N ALA A 127 -10.82 5.96 5.88
CA ALA A 127 -11.26 5.07 4.80
C ALA A 127 -10.81 3.62 4.99
#